data_AF-A0A6I6MI35-F1
#
_entry.id   AF-A0A6I6MI35-F1
#
_cell.length_a   1.000
_cell.length_b   1.000
_cell.length_c   1.000
_cell.angle_alpha   90.00
_cell.angle_beta   90.00
_cell.angle_gamma   90.00
#
_symmetry.space_group_name_H-M   'P 1'
#
loop_
_entity.id
_entity.type
_entity.pdbx_description
1 polymer ?
#
loop_
_entity_poly.entity_id
_entity_poly.type
_entity_poly.pdbx_seq_one_letter_code
_entity_poly.pdbx_strand_id
1 'polypeptide(L)'
;MTLRASALQGENCVAINPDNLQLVNVNGQWKIMDGSRRVLQFGPHRSPAELSFNTIRSYGFTSQCSVPLISPVIANPRPTMMYWRGGNSVPVLDRNITNPETCAALHPTARGVVNINGNWYVASGNGPGPAGELLLNFGTDRALADQALAIIRHYNLTRMCTIRYFPDNVTSITFMQYWLSE
;
A
#
# COMPACT_ATOMS: atom_id res chain seq x y z
N MET A 1 -10.89 14.47 14.41
CA MET A 1 -10.39 15.72 13.80
C MET A 1 -9.18 15.32 12.97
N THR A 2 -9.35 15.09 11.67
CA THR A 2 -8.30 14.51 10.81
C THR A 2 -7.34 15.62 10.38
N LEU A 3 -6.07 15.53 10.79
CA LEU A 3 -5.01 16.42 10.33
C LEU A 3 -4.84 16.25 8.81
N ARG A 4 -4.91 17.36 8.07
CA ARG A 4 -4.79 17.39 6.61
C ARG A 4 -3.32 17.60 6.24
N ALA A 5 -2.69 16.61 5.63
CA ALA A 5 -1.38 16.78 5.02
C ALA A 5 -1.53 17.44 3.63
N SER A 6 -0.67 18.40 3.31
CA SER A 6 -0.62 19.00 1.96
C SER A 6 -0.06 17.99 0.97
N ALA A 7 -0.48 18.02 -0.30
CA ALA A 7 0.03 17.09 -1.32
C ALA A 7 1.55 17.21 -1.48
N LEU A 8 2.24 16.07 -1.60
CA LEU A 8 3.69 16.02 -1.80
C LEU A 8 4.07 16.45 -3.23
N GLN A 9 5.28 16.99 -3.39
CA GLN A 9 5.80 17.33 -4.72
C GLN A 9 5.91 16.08 -5.60
N GLY A 10 5.37 16.15 -6.82
CA GLY A 10 5.37 15.03 -7.76
C GLY A 10 4.35 13.93 -7.45
N GLU A 11 3.52 14.11 -6.41
CA GLU A 11 2.41 13.22 -6.13
C GLU A 11 1.39 13.24 -7.26
N ASN A 12 1.00 12.05 -7.70
CA ASN A 12 -0.06 11.86 -8.68
C ASN A 12 -1.16 10.96 -8.10
N CYS A 13 -2.37 11.50 -8.00
CA CYS A 13 -3.51 10.76 -7.49
C CYS A 13 -4.57 10.61 -8.58
N VAL A 14 -4.87 9.36 -8.91
CA VAL A 14 -5.93 9.00 -9.85
C VAL A 14 -7.20 8.76 -9.06
N ALA A 15 -8.20 9.61 -9.27
CA ALA A 15 -9.52 9.46 -8.66
C ALA A 15 -10.17 8.13 -9.06
N ILE A 16 -10.92 7.53 -8.14
CA ILE A 16 -11.83 6.40 -8.38
C ILE A 16 -13.20 6.78 -7.81
N ASN A 17 -14.28 6.37 -8.47
CA ASN A 17 -15.61 6.50 -7.88
C ASN A 17 -16.01 5.18 -7.20
N PRO A 18 -15.95 5.08 -5.85
CA PRO A 18 -16.25 3.84 -5.14
C PRO A 18 -17.68 3.33 -5.34
N ASP A 19 -18.65 4.22 -5.62
CA ASP A 19 -20.05 3.85 -5.83
C ASP A 19 -20.28 3.22 -7.22
N ASN A 20 -19.42 3.54 -8.19
CA ASN A 20 -19.47 3.02 -9.56
C ASN A 20 -18.46 1.91 -9.83
N LEU A 21 -17.73 1.42 -8.81
CA LEU A 21 -16.78 0.33 -8.99
C LEU A 21 -17.51 -0.95 -9.39
N GLN A 22 -16.90 -1.65 -10.35
CA GLN A 22 -17.38 -2.94 -10.82
C GLN A 22 -16.28 -3.99 -10.67
N LEU A 23 -16.63 -5.12 -10.06
CA LEU A 23 -15.81 -6.32 -10.11
C LEU A 23 -16.27 -7.17 -11.29
N VAL A 24 -15.41 -7.34 -12.29
CA VAL A 24 -15.75 -8.04 -13.53
C VAL A 24 -14.78 -9.19 -13.80
N ASN A 25 -15.28 -10.26 -14.40
CA ASN A 25 -14.46 -11.30 -15.00
C ASN A 25 -14.58 -11.21 -16.53
N VAL A 26 -13.46 -10.99 -17.21
CA VAL A 26 -13.40 -10.98 -18.67
C VAL A 26 -12.36 -11.98 -19.11
N ASN A 27 -12.76 -13.03 -19.82
CA ASN A 27 -11.89 -14.11 -20.30
C ASN A 27 -11.06 -14.75 -19.17
N GLY A 28 -11.69 -15.04 -18.03
CA GLY A 28 -11.01 -15.65 -16.87
C GLY A 28 -10.10 -14.70 -16.09
N GLN A 29 -10.14 -13.39 -16.39
CA GLN A 29 -9.33 -12.38 -15.71
C GLN A 29 -10.22 -11.48 -14.85
N TRP A 30 -10.08 -11.58 -13.54
CA TRP A 30 -10.73 -10.73 -12.56
C TRP A 30 -10.09 -9.34 -12.51
N LYS A 31 -10.92 -8.31 -12.57
CA LYS A 31 -10.52 -6.90 -12.59
C LYS A 31 -11.50 -6.07 -11.78
N ILE A 32 -11.00 -5.02 -11.13
CA ILE A 32 -11.83 -3.94 -10.59
C ILE A 32 -11.76 -2.78 -11.58
N MET A 33 -12.93 -2.32 -12.02
CA MET A 33 -13.09 -1.27 -13.02
C MET A 33 -13.83 -0.07 -12.41
N ASP A 34 -13.43 1.13 -12.82
CA ASP A 34 -14.15 2.38 -12.62
C ASP A 34 -14.55 2.91 -14.00
N GLY A 35 -15.80 2.67 -14.39
CA GLY A 35 -16.23 2.81 -15.78
C GLY A 35 -15.37 1.96 -16.73
N SER A 36 -14.73 2.59 -17.71
CA SER A 36 -13.83 1.93 -18.66
C SER A 36 -12.40 1.73 -18.15
N ARG A 37 -12.04 2.36 -17.02
CA ARG A 37 -10.66 2.34 -16.51
C ARG A 37 -10.46 1.17 -15.55
N ARG A 38 -9.40 0.40 -15.78
CA ARG A 38 -8.98 -0.66 -14.87
C ARG A 38 -8.26 -0.07 -13.66
N VAL A 39 -8.77 -0.36 -12.47
CA VAL A 39 -8.18 0.06 -11.19
C VAL A 39 -7.17 -0.98 -10.70
N LEU A 40 -7.57 -2.26 -10.65
CA LEU A 40 -6.71 -3.39 -10.26
C LEU A 40 -7.00 -4.61 -11.14
N GLN A 41 -6.02 -5.50 -11.30
CA GLN A 41 -6.15 -6.77 -12.01
C GLN A 41 -5.59 -7.91 -11.16
N PHE A 42 -6.32 -9.02 -11.15
CA PHE A 42 -6.06 -10.16 -10.27
C PHE A 42 -5.83 -11.47 -11.03
N GLY A 43 -5.84 -11.44 -12.36
CA GLY A 43 -5.72 -12.65 -13.16
C GLY A 43 -6.83 -13.66 -12.84
N PRO A 44 -6.54 -14.96 -12.69
CA PRO A 44 -7.55 -15.97 -12.36
C PRO A 44 -8.03 -15.91 -10.89
N HIS A 45 -7.47 -15.03 -10.05
CA HIS A 45 -7.64 -15.08 -8.61
C HIS A 45 -8.88 -14.27 -8.15
N ARG A 46 -10.04 -14.95 -8.14
CA ARG A 46 -11.33 -14.36 -7.73
C ARG A 46 -11.33 -13.82 -6.30
N SER A 47 -10.92 -14.63 -5.34
CA SER A 47 -11.03 -14.32 -3.91
C SER A 47 -10.26 -13.04 -3.52
N PRO A 48 -8.99 -12.84 -3.93
CA PRO A 48 -8.28 -11.57 -3.72
C PRO A 48 -8.95 -10.37 -4.42
N ALA A 49 -9.61 -10.58 -5.56
CA ALA A 49 -10.32 -9.54 -6.27
C ALA A 49 -11.57 -9.08 -5.51
N GLU A 50 -12.38 -10.02 -5.02
CA GLU A 50 -13.55 -9.75 -4.16
C GLU A 50 -13.13 -9.04 -2.87
N LEU A 51 -12.06 -9.52 -2.23
CA LEU A 51 -11.55 -8.91 -1.01
C LEU A 51 -11.06 -7.47 -1.24
N SER A 52 -10.33 -7.24 -2.33
CA SER A 52 -9.84 -5.90 -2.68
C SER A 52 -10.99 -4.96 -3.03
N PHE A 53 -12.00 -5.46 -3.74
CA PHE A 53 -13.21 -4.71 -4.06
C PHE A 53 -13.96 -4.26 -2.79
N ASN A 54 -14.15 -5.18 -1.85
CA ASN A 54 -14.79 -4.87 -0.57
C ASN A 54 -13.94 -3.92 0.27
N THR A 55 -12.62 -4.12 0.31
CA THR A 55 -11.68 -3.26 1.05
C THR A 55 -11.73 -1.82 0.56
N ILE A 56 -11.71 -1.61 -0.76
CA ILE A 56 -11.81 -0.27 -1.36
C ILE A 56 -13.10 0.44 -0.93
N ARG A 57 -14.22 -0.29 -0.88
CA ARG A 57 -15.52 0.26 -0.48
C ARG A 57 -15.61 0.50 1.02
N SER A 58 -15.19 -0.45 1.85
CA SER A 58 -15.28 -0.38 3.31
C SER A 58 -14.44 0.76 3.89
N TYR A 59 -13.22 0.96 3.39
CA TYR A 59 -12.37 2.08 3.82
C TYR A 59 -12.67 3.39 3.08
N GLY A 60 -13.62 3.39 2.14
CA GLY A 60 -14.02 4.59 1.40
C GLY A 60 -12.89 5.19 0.55
N PHE A 61 -12.06 4.35 -0.08
CA PHE A 61 -11.03 4.87 -0.97
C PHE A 61 -11.66 5.52 -2.21
N THR A 62 -11.16 6.70 -2.55
CA THR A 62 -11.60 7.56 -3.66
C THR A 62 -10.45 7.98 -4.57
N SER A 63 -9.21 7.64 -4.22
CA SER A 63 -8.07 7.79 -5.12
C SER A 63 -6.95 6.81 -4.80
N GLN A 64 -6.23 6.42 -5.84
CA GLN A 64 -4.94 5.74 -5.74
C GLN A 64 -3.85 6.78 -6.04
N CYS A 65 -2.92 6.94 -5.11
CA CYS A 65 -1.85 7.94 -5.16
C CYS A 65 -0.49 7.28 -5.32
N SER A 66 0.38 7.95 -6.06
CA SER A 66 1.77 7.57 -6.24
C SER A 66 2.68 8.76 -6.02
N VAL A 67 3.84 8.51 -5.41
CA VAL A 67 4.94 9.48 -5.29
C VAL A 67 6.20 8.84 -5.86
N PRO A 68 6.83 9.44 -6.88
CA PRO A 68 8.10 8.96 -7.41
C PRO A 68 9.19 9.01 -6.33
N LEU A 69 9.91 7.91 -6.18
CA LEU A 69 11.12 7.85 -5.37
C LEU A 69 12.33 8.02 -6.30
N ILE A 70 13.26 8.85 -5.88
CA ILE A 70 14.40 9.25 -6.71
C ILE A 70 15.64 8.48 -6.25
N SER A 71 16.13 7.60 -7.11
CA SER A 71 17.39 6.92 -6.88
C SER A 71 18.52 7.61 -7.67
N PRO A 72 19.69 7.84 -7.07
CA PRO A 72 20.89 8.21 -7.82
C PRO A 72 21.50 7.03 -8.59
N VAL A 73 21.11 5.79 -8.27
CA VAL A 73 21.68 4.55 -8.84
C VAL A 73 20.73 3.90 -9.86
N ILE A 74 19.43 3.93 -9.61
CA ILE A 74 18.37 3.27 -10.38
C ILE A 74 17.57 4.33 -11.14
N ALA A 75 17.91 4.51 -12.42
CA ALA A 75 17.23 5.49 -13.26
C ALA A 75 15.87 4.98 -13.80
N ASN A 76 15.71 3.68 -14.05
CA ASN A 76 14.52 3.08 -14.64
C ASN A 76 14.36 1.57 -14.31
N PRO A 77 13.13 1.07 -14.08
CA PRO A 77 11.92 1.85 -13.81
C PRO A 77 12.06 2.61 -12.48
N ARG A 78 11.55 3.84 -12.42
CA ARG A 78 11.60 4.63 -11.19
C ARG A 78 10.69 3.99 -10.14
N PRO A 79 11.20 3.64 -8.96
CA PRO A 79 10.36 3.14 -7.89
C PRO A 79 9.37 4.22 -7.45
N THR A 80 8.17 3.82 -7.05
CA THR A 80 7.13 4.72 -6.58
C THR A 80 6.57 4.22 -5.27
N MET A 81 6.33 5.12 -4.33
CA MET A 81 5.51 4.82 -3.16
C MET A 81 4.04 4.92 -3.55
N MET A 82 3.28 3.86 -3.33
CA MET A 82 1.84 3.79 -3.65
C MET A 82 1.03 3.77 -2.35
N TYR A 83 -0.09 4.48 -2.34
CA TYR A 83 -1.05 4.47 -1.24
C TYR A 83 -2.45 4.88 -1.73
N TRP A 84 -3.46 4.83 -0.85
CA TRP A 84 -4.85 5.14 -1.18
C TRP A 84 -5.40 6.24 -0.26
N ARG A 85 -6.33 7.06 -0.76
CA ARG A 85 -7.01 8.11 0.03
C ARG A 85 -8.52 8.03 -0.07
N GLY A 86 -9.21 8.34 1.02
CA GLY A 86 -10.63 8.71 1.06
C GLY A 86 -10.76 10.23 1.13
N GLY A 87 -11.33 10.85 0.10
CA GLY A 87 -11.21 12.28 -0.14
C GLY A 87 -9.73 12.73 -0.20
N ASN A 88 -9.36 13.63 0.71
CA ASN A 88 -8.02 14.23 0.77
C ASN A 88 -7.11 13.62 1.83
N SER A 89 -7.50 12.51 2.46
CA SER A 89 -6.73 11.88 3.55
C SER A 89 -6.61 10.38 3.36
N VAL A 90 -5.55 9.81 3.90
CA VAL A 90 -5.48 8.36 4.10
C VAL A 90 -6.50 7.99 5.18
N PRO A 91 -7.35 6.98 4.96
CA PRO A 91 -8.32 6.57 5.96
C PRO A 91 -7.69 6.10 7.26
N VAL A 92 -8.36 6.43 8.36
CA VAL A 92 -7.99 5.98 9.71
C VAL A 92 -8.38 4.51 9.87
N LEU A 93 -7.59 3.73 10.61
CA LEU A 93 -7.97 2.38 10.99
C LEU A 93 -9.33 2.36 11.72
N ASP A 94 -10.32 1.73 11.12
CA ASP A 94 -11.58 1.37 11.77
C ASP A 94 -11.54 -0.10 12.21
N ARG A 95 -11.50 -0.33 13.52
CA ARG A 95 -11.44 -1.68 14.11
C ARG A 95 -12.72 -2.49 13.94
N ASN A 96 -13.79 -1.86 13.45
CA ASN A 96 -15.04 -2.56 13.11
C ASN A 96 -15.02 -3.12 11.69
N ILE A 97 -14.07 -2.70 10.84
CA ILE A 97 -13.89 -3.30 9.52
C ILE A 97 -13.16 -4.64 9.67
N THR A 98 -13.87 -5.73 9.44
CA THR A 98 -13.32 -7.09 9.50
C THR A 98 -13.04 -7.61 8.09
N ASN A 99 -11.84 -7.35 7.59
CA ASN A 99 -11.34 -7.94 6.34
C ASN A 99 -10.28 -9.02 6.67
N PRO A 100 -10.17 -10.11 5.89
CA PRO A 100 -9.07 -11.09 6.00
C PRO A 100 -7.71 -10.56 5.50
N GLU A 101 -7.39 -9.30 5.79
CA GLU A 101 -6.13 -8.65 5.45
C GLU A 101 -5.02 -8.97 6.45
N THR A 102 -3.78 -8.94 5.98
CA THR A 102 -2.60 -8.99 6.86
C THR A 102 -2.06 -7.57 7.02
N CYS A 103 -2.13 -7.02 8.22
CA CYS A 103 -1.67 -5.68 8.54
C CYS A 103 -0.50 -5.69 9.52
N ALA A 104 0.54 -4.93 9.20
CA ALA A 104 1.69 -4.68 10.05
C ALA A 104 1.65 -3.24 10.59
N ALA A 105 1.73 -3.09 11.91
CA ALA A 105 1.75 -1.78 12.57
C ALA A 105 3.16 -1.19 12.64
N LEU A 106 3.29 0.08 12.29
CA LEU A 106 4.51 0.88 12.47
C LEU A 106 4.56 1.38 13.91
N HIS A 107 5.60 0.97 14.64
CA HIS A 107 5.89 1.52 15.95
C HIS A 107 6.27 3.01 15.84
N PRO A 108 5.65 3.90 16.63
CA PRO A 108 5.95 5.35 16.60
C PRO A 108 7.41 5.67 16.89
N THR A 109 8.08 4.82 17.66
CA THR A 109 9.49 4.95 18.06
C THR A 109 10.44 4.13 17.18
N ALA A 110 9.93 3.46 16.14
CA ALA A 110 10.77 2.67 15.25
C ALA A 110 11.79 3.56 14.54
N ARG A 111 13.00 3.01 14.35
CA ARG A 111 14.01 3.65 13.49
C ARG A 111 13.54 3.80 12.04
N GLY A 112 12.49 3.08 11.65
CA GLY A 112 11.77 3.25 10.38
C GLY A 112 12.53 2.70 9.17
N VAL A 113 13.86 2.83 9.12
CA VAL A 113 14.74 2.27 8.09
C VAL A 113 15.82 1.40 8.74
N VAL A 114 16.01 0.19 8.22
CA VAL A 114 17.00 -0.80 8.70
C VAL A 114 17.79 -1.39 7.54
N ASN A 115 19.07 -1.74 7.77
CA ASN A 115 19.88 -2.50 6.82
C ASN A 115 20.00 -3.95 7.28
N ILE A 116 19.63 -4.89 6.42
CA ILE A 116 19.76 -6.33 6.66
C ILE A 116 20.51 -6.92 5.48
N ASN A 117 21.73 -7.44 5.72
CA ASN A 117 22.57 -8.09 4.72
C ASN A 117 22.75 -7.25 3.44
N GLY A 118 22.96 -5.93 3.58
CA GLY A 118 23.17 -5.01 2.45
C GLY A 118 21.89 -4.51 1.78
N ASN A 119 20.71 -5.01 2.16
CA ASN A 119 19.43 -4.51 1.70
C ASN A 119 18.81 -3.52 2.71
N TRP A 120 18.29 -2.41 2.20
CA TRP A 120 17.62 -1.37 2.97
C TRP A 120 16.12 -1.59 2.94
N TYR A 121 15.52 -1.56 4.12
CA TYR A 121 14.09 -1.75 4.31
C TYR A 121 13.49 -0.60 5.07
N VAL A 122 12.24 -0.26 4.77
CA VAL A 122 11.37 0.33 5.78
C VAL A 122 10.79 -0.80 6.64
N ALA A 123 10.88 -0.67 7.97
CA ALA A 123 10.44 -1.68 8.92
C ALA A 123 9.38 -1.14 9.89
N SER A 124 8.51 -2.04 10.33
CA SER A 124 7.44 -1.79 11.30
C SER A 124 7.97 -1.54 12.71
N GLY A 125 9.23 -1.90 12.97
CA GLY A 125 9.92 -1.74 14.24
C GLY A 125 11.42 -1.56 14.06
N ASN A 126 12.22 -2.20 14.90
CA ASN A 126 13.69 -2.09 14.89
C ASN A 126 14.39 -3.14 14.02
N GLY A 127 13.65 -4.08 13.42
CA GLY A 127 14.18 -5.16 12.58
C GLY A 127 13.13 -6.26 12.38
N PRO A 128 13.48 -7.38 11.72
CA PRO A 128 12.57 -8.51 11.53
C PRO A 128 12.33 -9.32 12.82
N GLY A 129 11.21 -10.06 12.87
CA GLY A 129 10.87 -10.99 13.94
C GLY A 129 10.24 -10.28 15.16
N PRO A 130 10.64 -10.62 16.40
CA PRO A 130 10.11 -9.96 17.61
C PRO A 130 10.33 -8.44 17.65
N ALA A 131 11.29 -7.93 16.87
CA ALA A 131 11.61 -6.51 16.79
C ALA A 131 10.74 -5.73 15.79
N GLY A 132 9.90 -6.41 14.98
CA GLY A 132 9.07 -5.81 13.93
C GLY A 132 9.06 -6.60 12.62
N GLU A 133 8.40 -6.05 11.60
CA GLU A 133 8.33 -6.62 10.25
C GLU A 133 9.09 -5.78 9.23
N LEU A 134 9.67 -6.41 8.20
CA LEU A 134 10.20 -5.70 7.03
C LEU A 134 9.03 -5.40 6.10
N LEU A 135 8.74 -4.13 5.88
CA LEU A 135 7.54 -3.69 5.15
C LEU A 135 7.85 -3.46 3.67
N LEU A 136 8.84 -2.62 3.38
CA LEU A 136 9.20 -2.23 2.02
C LEU A 136 10.68 -2.51 1.81
N ASN A 137 11.03 -3.20 0.74
CA ASN A 137 12.41 -3.50 0.36
C ASN A 137 12.87 -2.56 -0.75
N PHE A 138 13.98 -1.85 -0.53
CA PHE A 138 14.58 -0.91 -1.48
C PHE A 138 15.92 -1.39 -2.03
N GLY A 139 16.26 -2.66 -1.82
CA GLY A 139 17.50 -3.25 -2.28
C GLY A 139 18.70 -2.53 -1.68
N THR A 140 19.72 -2.26 -2.49
CA THR A 140 20.96 -1.62 -2.04
C THR A 140 20.86 -0.10 -1.88
N ASP A 141 19.70 0.51 -2.17
CA ASP A 141 19.54 1.95 -2.17
C ASP A 141 18.81 2.48 -0.92
N ARG A 142 19.61 2.98 0.02
CA ARG A 142 19.12 3.62 1.24
C ARG A 142 18.26 4.86 0.97
N ALA A 143 18.61 5.67 -0.03
CA ALA A 143 17.96 6.95 -0.28
C ALA A 143 16.49 6.78 -0.64
N LEU A 144 16.15 5.66 -1.29
CA LEU A 144 14.76 5.28 -1.57
C LEU A 144 13.99 4.95 -0.28
N ALA A 145 14.62 4.21 0.64
CA ALA A 145 14.01 3.87 1.92
C ALA A 145 13.78 5.12 2.79
N ASP A 146 14.74 6.04 2.82
CA ASP A 146 14.64 7.31 3.54
C ASP A 146 13.52 8.20 2.95
N GLN A 147 13.38 8.26 1.63
CA GLN A 147 12.25 8.96 0.97
C GLN A 147 10.91 8.32 1.30
N ALA A 148 10.80 7.00 1.25
CA ALA A 148 9.56 6.32 1.61
C ALA A 148 9.18 6.55 3.08
N LEU A 149 10.16 6.54 3.99
CA LEU A 149 9.92 6.87 5.39
C LEU A 149 9.46 8.32 5.58
N ALA A 150 9.98 9.26 4.80
CA ALA A 150 9.52 10.65 4.83
C ALA A 150 8.04 10.77 4.41
N ILE A 151 7.62 10.04 3.37
CA ILE A 151 6.21 9.97 2.93
C ILE A 151 5.33 9.37 4.03
N ILE A 152 5.77 8.26 4.63
CA ILE A 152 5.09 7.60 5.76
C ILE A 152 4.86 8.58 6.90
N ARG A 153 5.88 9.34 7.29
CA ARG A 153 5.78 10.35 8.36
C ARG A 153 4.88 11.52 7.98
N HIS A 154 4.96 12.00 6.74
CA HIS A 154 4.18 13.13 6.24
C HIS A 154 2.67 12.85 6.29
N TYR A 155 2.25 11.64 5.89
CA TYR A 155 0.84 11.24 5.89
C TYR A 155 0.40 10.53 7.18
N ASN A 156 1.25 10.44 8.19
CA ASN A 156 1.02 9.66 9.41
C ASN A 156 0.54 8.23 9.10
N LEU A 157 1.21 7.55 8.17
CA LEU A 157 0.90 6.17 7.83
C LEU A 157 1.39 5.29 9.00
N THR A 158 0.46 4.63 9.67
CA THR A 158 0.76 3.85 10.89
C THR A 158 0.58 2.36 10.68
N ARG A 159 -0.11 1.93 9.62
CA ARG A 159 -0.30 0.51 9.32
C ARG A 159 -0.21 0.24 7.83
N MET A 160 0.62 -0.73 7.46
CA MET A 160 0.63 -1.28 6.10
C MET A 160 -0.22 -2.54 6.07
N CYS A 161 -1.22 -2.57 5.22
CA CYS A 161 -2.09 -3.73 5.06
C CYS A 161 -1.91 -4.32 3.66
N THR A 162 -2.00 -5.64 3.58
CA THR A 162 -1.84 -6.39 2.34
C THR A 162 -2.92 -7.44 2.19
N ILE A 163 -3.45 -7.53 0.98
CA ILE A 163 -4.27 -8.64 0.52
C ILE A 163 -3.34 -9.60 -0.22
N ARG A 164 -3.16 -10.77 0.39
CA ARG A 164 -2.25 -11.81 -0.09
C ARG A 164 -3.03 -13.05 -0.49
N TYR A 165 -2.50 -13.79 -1.46
CA TYR A 165 -2.97 -15.11 -1.85
C TYR A 165 -1.86 -16.13 -1.69
N PHE A 166 -2.16 -17.28 -1.12
CA PHE A 166 -1.19 -18.35 -0.87
C PHE A 166 -1.55 -19.58 -1.70
N PRO A 167 -0.92 -19.79 -2.87
CA PRO A 167 -1.22 -20.95 -3.72
C PRO A 167 -0.78 -22.29 -3.11
N ASP A 168 0.27 -22.27 -2.27
CA ASP A 168 0.94 -23.47 -1.72
C ASP A 168 1.15 -23.39 -0.20
N ASN A 169 0.42 -22.52 0.49
CA ASN A 169 0.54 -22.22 1.93
C ASN A 169 1.91 -21.69 2.39
N VAL A 170 2.86 -21.44 1.48
CA VAL A 170 4.22 -20.99 1.83
C VAL A 170 4.55 -19.67 1.12
N THR A 171 4.33 -19.62 -0.18
CA THR A 171 4.53 -18.42 -0.99
C THR A 171 3.27 -17.57 -0.98
N SER A 172 3.46 -16.25 -1.05
CA SER A 172 2.33 -15.33 -1.10
C SER A 172 2.47 -14.38 -2.29
N ILE A 173 1.36 -14.14 -2.98
CA ILE A 173 1.23 -13.13 -4.02
C ILE A 173 0.45 -11.96 -3.40
N THR A 174 1.06 -10.78 -3.38
CA THR A 174 0.37 -9.56 -2.92
C THR A 174 -0.43 -8.97 -4.07
N PHE A 175 -1.75 -8.90 -3.91
CA PHE A 175 -2.67 -8.35 -4.91
C PHE A 175 -3.02 -6.90 -4.65
N MET A 176 -3.02 -6.48 -3.40
CA MET A 176 -3.25 -5.10 -3.00
C MET A 176 -2.43 -4.80 -1.76
N GLN A 177 -1.73 -3.67 -1.78
CA GLN A 177 -1.08 -3.06 -0.64
C GLN A 177 -1.67 -1.67 -0.45
N TYR A 178 -1.93 -1.30 0.79
CA TYR A 178 -2.42 0.02 1.13
C TYR A 178 -2.00 0.39 2.56
N TRP A 179 -2.18 1.66 2.90
CA TRP A 179 -1.81 2.21 4.20
C TRP A 179 -3.04 2.76 4.90
N LEU A 180 -3.02 2.69 6.23
CA LEU A 180 -3.98 3.34 7.11
C LEU A 180 -3.23 4.28 8.04
N SER A 181 -3.91 5.34 8.48
CA SER A 181 -3.43 6.25 9.51
C SER A 181 -4.08 5.96 10.87
N GLU A 182 -3.55 6.57 11.93
CA GLU A 182 -4.18 6.68 13.25
C GLU A 182 -4.33 8.16 13.66
#